data_AF-A0A2P7NXV6-F1
#
_entry.id   AF-A0A2P7NXV6-F1
#
_cell.length_a   1.000
_cell.length_b   1.000
_cell.length_c   1.000
_cell.angle_alpha   90.00
_cell.angle_beta   90.00
_cell.angle_gamma   90.00
#
_symmetry.space_group_name_H-M   'P 1'
#
loop_
_entity.id
_entity.type
_entity.pdbx_description
1 polymer ?
#
loop_
_entity_poly.entity_id
_entity_poly.type
_entity_poly.pdbx_seq_one_letter_code
_entity_poly.pdbx_strand_id
1 'polypeptide(L)'
;MLGNPVKQLSPIFLFLPYIKELNRNIEGIRDEKVISCKYFSEILLPFPSLSEQTKIANFLAAIIDKITHTKIQLNALKLYKKEFLQQLFV
;
A
#
# COMPACT_ATOMS: atom_id res chain seq x y z
N MET A 1 20.68 -9.84 -14.82
CA MET A 1 19.99 -9.00 -15.81
C MET A 1 18.85 -8.28 -15.10
N LEU A 2 19.18 -7.17 -14.42
CA LEU A 2 18.26 -6.40 -13.59
C LEU A 2 17.37 -5.54 -14.51
N GLY A 3 16.20 -6.07 -14.83
CA GLY A 3 15.16 -5.33 -15.52
C GLY A 3 14.70 -4.16 -14.67
N ASN A 4 14.96 -2.96 -15.18
CA ASN A 4 14.57 -1.65 -14.67
C ASN A 4 13.21 -1.65 -13.91
N PRO A 5 13.18 -1.41 -12.58
CA PRO A 5 11.96 -1.46 -11.78
C PRO A 5 11.01 -0.26 -12.01
N VAL A 6 11.41 0.74 -12.81
CA VAL A 6 10.63 1.98 -13.02
C VAL A 6 9.36 1.76 -13.87
N LYS A 7 9.16 0.59 -14.48
CA LYS A 7 7.97 0.30 -15.31
C LYS A 7 6.73 -0.20 -14.55
N GLN A 8 6.82 -0.47 -13.25
CA GLN A 8 5.63 -0.65 -12.40
C GLN A 8 5.53 0.54 -11.44
N LEU A 9 5.06 1.66 -11.96
CA LEU A 9 4.68 2.82 -11.15
C LEU A 9 3.58 2.36 -10.17
N SER A 10 3.93 2.15 -8.91
CA SER A 10 2.97 1.76 -7.88
C SER A 10 1.98 2.91 -7.64
N PRO A 11 0.66 2.74 -7.89
CA PRO A 11 -0.34 3.78 -7.69
C PRO A 11 -0.75 3.94 -6.22
N ILE A 12 -0.07 3.27 -5.28
CA ILE A 12 -0.50 3.21 -3.86
C ILE A 12 -0.67 4.59 -3.23
N PHE A 13 0.15 5.57 -3.60
CA PHE A 13 0.06 6.92 -3.04
C PHE A 13 -1.08 7.75 -3.67
N LEU A 14 -1.50 7.43 -4.90
CA LEU A 14 -2.65 8.06 -5.57
C LEU A 14 -3.98 7.44 -5.14
N PHE A 15 -3.94 6.22 -4.59
CA PHE A 15 -5.13 5.45 -4.22
C PHE A 15 -5.99 6.16 -3.17
N LEU A 16 -5.40 6.71 -2.10
CA LEU A 16 -6.15 7.38 -1.03
C LEU A 16 -6.75 8.72 -1.48
N PRO A 17 -5.99 9.63 -2.14
CA PRO A 17 -6.58 10.81 -2.77
C PRO A 17 -7.69 10.46 -3.75
N TYR A 18 -7.49 9.43 -4.58
CA TYR A 18 -8.48 8.97 -5.54
C TYR A 18 -9.78 8.48 -4.89
N ILE A 19 -9.70 7.63 -3.87
CA ILE A 19 -10.88 7.18 -3.11
C ILE A 19 -11.60 8.35 -2.45
N LYS A 20 -10.84 9.29 -1.90
CA LYS A 20 -11.41 10.48 -1.27
C LYS A 20 -12.18 11.34 -2.28
N GLU A 21 -11.61 11.55 -3.47
CA GLU A 21 -12.25 12.29 -4.55
C GLU A 21 -13.49 11.57 -5.09
N LEU A 22 -13.41 10.25 -5.27
CA LEU A 22 -14.56 9.43 -5.68
C LEU A 22 -15.72 9.58 -4.70
N ASN A 23 -15.44 9.44 -3.39
CA ASN A 23 -16.46 9.50 -2.33
C ASN A 23 -17.17 10.84 -2.22
N ARG A 24 -16.58 11.94 -2.72
CA ARG A 24 -17.20 13.27 -2.66
C ARG A 24 -18.35 13.44 -3.65
N ASN A 25 -18.29 12.78 -4.81
CA ASN A 25 -19.20 13.00 -5.94
C ASN A 25 -20.08 11.79 -6.25
N ILE A 26 -20.33 10.95 -5.25
CA ILE A 26 -21.22 9.80 -5.37
C ILE A 26 -22.67 10.25 -5.22
N GLU A 27 -23.52 9.85 -6.16
CA GLU A 27 -24.96 10.06 -6.12
C GLU A 27 -25.66 8.69 -5.93
N GLY A 28 -26.67 8.65 -5.05
CA GLY A 28 -27.44 7.43 -4.73
C GLY A 28 -28.31 7.60 -3.48
N ILE A 29 -29.55 7.10 -3.51
CA ILE A 29 -30.54 7.27 -2.43
C ILE A 29 -30.49 6.10 -1.41
N ARG A 30 -29.80 5.00 -1.74
CA ARG A 30 -29.51 3.82 -0.88
C ARG A 30 -28.15 3.25 -1.26
N ASP A 31 -27.69 2.17 -0.59
CA ASP A 31 -26.33 1.56 -0.65
C ASP A 31 -25.68 1.41 -2.04
N GLU A 32 -26.44 1.53 -3.12
CA GLU A 32 -25.96 1.70 -4.50
C GLU A 32 -25.40 3.11 -4.73
N LYS A 33 -24.10 3.21 -4.48
CA LYS A 33 -23.26 4.37 -4.77
C LYS A 33 -22.89 4.39 -6.25
N VAL A 34 -23.39 5.36 -7.02
CA VAL A 34 -23.06 5.55 -8.44
C VAL A 34 -22.35 6.88 -8.64
N ILE A 35 -21.34 6.92 -9.52
CA ILE A 35 -20.71 8.17 -9.97
C ILE A 35 -21.08 8.41 -11.43
N SER A 36 -21.56 9.62 -11.75
CA SER A 36 -21.84 9.97 -13.13
C SER A 36 -20.55 10.04 -13.96
N CYS A 37 -20.60 9.68 -15.25
CA CYS A 37 -19.42 9.77 -16.13
C CYS A 37 -18.86 11.20 -16.21
N LYS A 38 -19.73 12.21 -16.05
CA LYS A 38 -19.34 13.62 -16.00
C LYS A 38 -18.45 13.89 -14.78
N TYR A 39 -18.91 13.54 -13.58
CA TYR A 39 -18.12 13.75 -12.37
C TYR A 39 -16.84 12.93 -12.36
N PHE A 40 -16.89 11.71 -12.90
CA PHE A 40 -15.70 10.86 -13.01
C PHE A 40 -14.59 11.54 -13.85
N SER A 41 -14.97 12.18 -14.96
CA SER A 41 -14.03 12.86 -15.86
C SER A 41 -13.48 14.18 -15.29
N GLU A 42 -14.17 14.76 -14.30
CA GLU A 42 -13.80 16.00 -13.62
C GLU A 42 -12.89 15.76 -12.40
N ILE A 43 -12.61 14.51 -12.04
CA ILE A 43 -11.72 14.19 -10.92
C ILE A 43 -10.29 14.63 -11.24
N LEU A 44 -9.83 15.66 -10.53
CA LEU A 44 -8.44 16.11 -10.58
C LEU A 44 -7.63 15.34 -9.53
N LEU A 45 -6.77 14.45 -10.00
CA LEU A 45 -5.82 13.76 -9.12
C LEU A 45 -4.49 14.49 -9.08
N PRO A 46 -3.89 14.65 -7.89
CA PRO A 46 -2.53 15.13 -7.80
C PRO A 46 -1.62 14.13 -8.52
N PHE A 47 -0.99 14.54 -9.61
CA PHE A 47 -0.03 13.72 -10.33
C PHE A 47 1.38 14.30 -10.13
N PRO A 48 2.11 13.87 -9.07
CA PRO A 48 3.41 14.43 -8.76
C PRO A 48 4.44 14.09 -9.85
N SER A 49 5.52 14.86 -9.91
CA SER A 49 6.59 14.63 -10.89
C SER A 49 7.25 13.25 -10.71
N LEU A 50 7.84 12.70 -11.78
CA LEU A 50 8.53 11.40 -11.71
C LEU A 50 9.63 11.36 -10.64
N SER A 51 10.33 12.48 -10.44
CA SER A 51 11.34 12.63 -9.39
C SER A 51 10.72 12.49 -7.99
N GLU A 52 9.58 13.12 -7.76
CA GLU A 52 8.86 13.03 -6.48
C GLU A 52 8.29 11.63 -6.25
N GLN A 53 7.70 11.02 -7.28
CA GLN A 53 7.23 9.63 -7.22
C GLN A 53 8.34 8.66 -6.83
N THR A 54 9.54 8.85 -7.41
CA THR A 54 10.72 8.02 -7.09
C THR A 54 11.16 8.19 -5.64
N LYS A 55 11.17 9.43 -5.12
CA LYS A 55 11.50 9.69 -3.71
C LYS A 55 10.50 9.02 -2.76
N ILE A 56 9.20 9.16 -3.04
CA ILE A 56 8.13 8.53 -2.26
C ILE A 56 8.26 7.00 -2.29
N ALA A 57 8.48 6.43 -3.47
CA ALA A 57 8.63 4.98 -3.65
C ALA A 57 9.83 4.44 -2.84
N ASN A 58 10.99 5.09 -2.94
CA ASN A 58 12.19 4.68 -2.20
C ASN A 58 11.98 4.78 -0.67
N PHE A 59 11.31 5.83 -0.20
CA PHE A 59 11.00 5.99 1.21
C PHE A 59 10.06 4.88 1.73
N LEU A 60 8.98 4.59 0.99
CA LEU A 60 8.04 3.52 1.36
C LEU A 60 8.69 2.14 1.28
N ALA A 61 9.55 1.89 0.29
CA ALA A 61 10.29 0.64 0.17
C ALA A 61 11.15 0.37 1.41
N ALA A 62 11.91 1.37 1.88
CA ALA A 62 12.72 1.24 3.09
C ALA A 62 11.88 0.90 4.34
N ILE A 63 10.65 1.43 4.44
CA ILE A 63 9.72 1.09 5.53
C ILE A 63 9.22 -0.36 5.39
N ILE A 64 8.83 -0.76 4.19
CA ILE A 64 8.36 -2.12 3.90
C ILE A 64 9.46 -3.14 4.22
N ASP A 65 10.70 -2.86 3.84
CA ASP A 65 11.86 -3.70 4.15
C ASP A 65 12.04 -3.85 5.66
N LYS A 66 11.99 -2.75 6.40
CA LYS A 66 12.11 -2.77 7.87
C LYS A 66 11.00 -3.59 8.52
N ILE A 67 9.75 -3.43 8.08
CA ILE A 67 8.61 -4.22 8.57
C ILE A 67 8.82 -5.71 8.27
N THR A 68 9.27 -6.03 7.06
CA THR A 68 9.49 -7.42 6.62
C THR A 68 10.57 -8.09 7.46
N HIS A 69 11.71 -7.43 7.65
CA HIS A 69 12.78 -7.93 8.53
C HIS A 69 12.29 -8.14 9.97
N THR A 70 11.53 -7.20 10.51
CA THR A 70 10.98 -7.30 11.87
C THR A 70 10.01 -8.48 12.00
N LYS A 71 9.15 -8.71 11.00
CA LYS A 71 8.24 -9.86 10.96
C LYS A 71 8.98 -11.18 10.89
N ILE A 72 10.05 -11.27 10.11
CA ILE A 72 10.89 -12.47 10.01
C ILE A 72 11.49 -12.79 11.39
N GLN A 73 12.11 -11.80 12.05
CA GLN A 73 12.68 -11.97 13.39
C GLN A 73 11.62 -12.39 14.42
N LEU A 74 10.46 -11.74 14.40
CA LEU A 74 9.35 -12.08 15.28
C LEU A 74 8.89 -13.54 15.09
N ASN A 75 8.76 -13.99 13.85
CA ASN A 75 8.34 -15.35 13.55
C ASN A 75 9.40 -16.38 13.97
N ALA A 76 10.67 -16.09 13.76
CA ALA A 76 11.77 -16.92 14.23
C ALA A 76 11.77 -17.04 15.78
N LEU A 77 11.59 -15.92 16.49
CA LEU A 77 11.49 -15.92 17.95
C LEU A 77 10.28 -16.69 18.46
N LYS A 78 9.13 -16.58 17.78
CA LYS A 78 7.93 -17.36 18.13
C LYS A 78 8.16 -18.85 17.95
N LEU A 79 8.82 -19.25 16.87
CA LEU A 79 9.17 -20.66 16.62
C LEU A 79 10.14 -21.17 17.69
N TYR A 80 11.23 -20.43 17.92
CA TYR A 80 12.22 -20.77 18.94
C TYR A 80 11.59 -20.90 20.33
N LYS A 81 10.73 -19.95 20.73
CA LYS A 81 10.00 -20.04 22.00
C LYS A 81 9.15 -21.31 22.09
N LYS A 82 8.48 -21.68 21.00
CA LYS A 82 7.64 -22.89 20.96
C LYS A 82 8.49 -24.16 21.13
N GLU A 83 9.57 -24.28 20.38
CA GLU A 83 10.49 -25.43 20.44
C GLU A 83 11.16 -25.53 21.81
N PHE A 84 11.62 -24.41 22.37
CA PHE A 84 12.23 -24.37 23.69
C PHE A 84 11.27 -24.81 24.80
N LEU A 85 10.01 -24.37 24.76
CA LEU A 85 9.00 -24.83 25.72
C LEU A 85 8.67 -26.32 25.55
N GLN A 86 8.69 -26.85 24.31
CA GLN A 86 8.52 -28.30 24.10
C GLN A 86 9.65 -29.09 24.75
N GLN A 87 10.89 -28.61 24.69
CA GLN A 87 12.04 -29.28 25.32
C GLN A 87 12.01 -29.22 26.85
N LEU A 88 11.32 -28.25 27.45
CA LEU A 88 11.27 -28.08 28.91
C LEU A 88 10.23 -28.96 29.63
N PHE A 89 9.20 -29.42 28.90
CA PHE A 89 8.08 -30.18 29.47
C PHE A 89 7.95 -31.60 28.88
N VAL A 90 9.03 -32.09 28.28
CA VAL A 90 9.26 -33.51 27.95
C VAL A 90 10.04 -34.16 29.10
#